data_AF-A0A7R9UXA8-F1
#
_entry.id   AF-A0A7R9UXA8-F1
#
_cell.length_a   1.000
_cell.length_b   1.000
_cell.length_c   1.000
_cell.angle_alpha   90.00
_cell.angle_beta   90.00
_cell.angle_gamma   90.00
#
_symmetry.space_group_name_H-M   'P 1'
#
loop_
_entity.id
_entity.type
_entity.pdbx_description
1 polymer ?
#
loop_
_entity_poly.entity_id
_entity_poly.type
_entity_poly.pdbx_seq_one_letter_code
_entity_poly.pdbx_strand_id
1 'polypeptide(L)'
;GGGGGGGKCRSLLLRARLRADEASGVSTTSQPVAVGWERNARGRLGARLVSMRSQLDPKALAEASVDLNLRLMRWRLLPELQTERLAALRCLLIGAGTLGCNVARALMGWGVRDITFVDGGAVSHSNPVRQSLFTYADCVAPERRAKALAAADAVNGIFPGARASGYELVVPMPGHPVANGELDAVRAAVARLEELVDAHDAVFLLTDTRESRWLPALLCAAKDKLAIPAAL
;
A
#
# COMPACT_ATOMS: atom_id res chain seq x y z
N GLY A 1 -16.40 5.26 -27.43
CA GLY A 1 -16.93 6.22 -26.45
C GLY A 1 -15.89 6.47 -25.38
N GLY A 2 -15.69 7.73 -25.01
CA GLY A 2 -14.94 8.23 -23.84
C GLY A 2 -13.41 8.15 -23.97
N GLY A 3 -12.63 9.22 -23.99
CA GLY A 3 -12.86 10.61 -23.58
C GLY A 3 -11.62 11.12 -22.85
N GLY A 4 -10.50 11.25 -23.56
CA GLY A 4 -9.24 11.77 -23.02
C GLY A 4 -9.35 13.27 -22.75
N GLY A 5 -9.47 13.64 -21.48
CA GLY A 5 -9.53 15.02 -21.01
C GLY A 5 -8.19 15.74 -21.18
N GLY A 6 -7.92 16.20 -22.40
CA GLY A 6 -6.89 17.21 -22.66
C GLY A 6 -7.31 18.52 -21.99
N GLY A 7 -6.69 18.84 -20.86
CA GLY A 7 -6.88 20.12 -20.17
C GLY A 7 -6.60 21.27 -21.13
N LYS A 8 -7.65 21.95 -21.59
CA LYS A 8 -7.54 23.14 -22.42
C LYS A 8 -6.79 24.21 -21.63
N CYS A 9 -5.54 24.48 -21.99
CA CYS A 9 -4.83 25.67 -21.54
C CYS A 9 -5.67 26.89 -21.93
N ARG A 10 -6.26 27.57 -20.94
CA ARG A 10 -7.02 28.80 -21.15
C ARG A 10 -6.04 29.97 -21.13
N SER A 11 -5.50 30.32 -22.28
CA SER A 11 -4.69 31.53 -22.44
C SER A 11 -5.61 32.75 -22.54
N LEU A 12 -5.39 33.75 -21.68
CA LEU A 12 -6.07 35.04 -21.74
C LEU A 12 -5.23 36.00 -22.60
N LEU A 13 -5.80 36.51 -23.70
CA LEU A 13 -5.12 37.42 -24.61
C LEU A 13 -5.64 38.84 -24.38
N LEU A 14 -4.90 39.64 -23.62
CA LEU A 14 -5.23 41.03 -23.34
C LEU A 14 -4.65 41.92 -24.44
N ARG A 15 -5.53 42.59 -25.20
CA ARG A 15 -5.15 43.64 -26.16
C ARG A 15 -5.07 44.97 -25.44
N ALA A 16 -3.87 45.37 -25.03
CA ALA A 16 -3.62 46.74 -24.61
C ALA A 16 -3.44 47.63 -25.85
N ARG A 17 -4.22 48.71 -25.96
CA ARG A 17 -3.98 49.80 -26.91
C ARG A 17 -3.34 50.95 -26.15
N LEU A 18 -2.08 51.25 -26.46
CA LEU A 18 -1.43 52.48 -26.01
C LEU A 18 -2.01 53.64 -26.81
N ARG A 19 -2.37 54.74 -26.14
CA ARG A 19 -2.71 56.01 -26.83
C ARG A 19 -1.44 56.50 -27.52
N ALA A 20 -1.50 56.67 -28.83
CA ALA A 20 -0.47 57.39 -29.56
C ALA A 20 -0.67 58.89 -29.28
N ASP A 21 0.30 59.52 -28.62
CA ASP A 21 0.36 60.99 -28.58
C ASP A 21 0.75 61.48 -29.96
N GLU A 22 -0.10 62.32 -30.56
CA GLU A 22 0.20 63.05 -31.79
C GLU A 22 1.21 64.16 -31.48
N ALA A 23 2.51 63.81 -31.43
CA ALA A 23 3.57 64.80 -31.55
C ALA A 23 4.87 64.17 -32.09
N SER A 24 5.33 64.71 -33.22
CA SER A 24 6.66 64.59 -33.81
C SER A 24 7.08 63.24 -34.43
N GLY A 25 6.99 63.17 -35.77
CA GLY A 25 8.16 62.94 -36.65
C GLY A 25 9.04 61.69 -36.52
N VAL A 26 8.73 60.69 -35.69
CA VAL A 26 9.53 59.45 -35.62
C VAL A 26 8.81 58.33 -36.38
N SER A 27 9.38 57.92 -37.51
CA SER A 27 9.05 56.65 -38.17
C SER A 27 9.34 55.52 -37.18
N THR A 28 8.31 55.05 -36.47
CA THR A 28 8.40 53.92 -35.53
C THR A 28 7.73 52.68 -36.14
N THR A 29 8.27 52.20 -37.26
CA THR A 29 7.98 50.86 -37.80
C THR A 29 8.72 49.74 -37.06
N SER A 30 9.31 49.99 -35.90
CA SER A 30 10.01 48.96 -35.13
C SER A 30 9.14 48.47 -33.96
N GLN A 31 8.53 47.31 -34.17
CA GLN A 31 7.87 46.55 -33.10
C GLN A 31 8.91 46.24 -31.99
N PRO A 32 8.62 46.49 -30.70
CA PRO A 32 9.57 46.22 -29.63
C PRO A 32 9.86 44.71 -29.54
N VAL A 33 11.13 44.35 -29.40
CA VAL A 33 11.57 42.95 -29.32
C VAL A 33 11.13 42.38 -27.97
N ALA A 34 10.30 41.34 -28.00
CA ALA A 34 9.89 40.63 -26.79
C ALA A 34 11.07 39.87 -26.18
N VAL A 35 11.50 40.32 -24.99
CA VAL A 35 12.59 39.73 -24.19
C VAL A 35 12.11 39.48 -22.76
N GLY A 36 12.93 38.83 -21.92
CA GLY A 36 12.63 38.65 -20.49
C GLY A 36 12.29 37.23 -20.04
N TRP A 37 12.40 36.23 -20.93
CA TRP A 37 12.31 34.84 -20.51
C TRP A 37 13.42 34.48 -19.52
N GLU A 38 13.04 33.96 -18.35
CA GLU A 38 14.00 33.49 -17.37
C GLU A 38 14.74 32.25 -17.88
N ARG A 39 16.05 32.17 -17.62
CA ARG A 39 16.85 30.99 -17.93
C ARG A 39 16.62 29.91 -16.89
N ASN A 40 16.52 28.66 -17.33
CA ASN A 40 16.52 27.52 -16.42
C ASN A 40 17.92 27.30 -15.80
N ALA A 41 18.03 26.34 -14.88
CA ALA A 41 19.30 26.01 -14.21
C ALA A 41 20.43 25.59 -15.19
N ARG A 42 20.11 25.22 -16.43
CA ARG A 42 21.08 24.90 -17.50
C ARG A 42 21.44 26.11 -18.36
N GLY A 43 21.04 27.32 -17.95
CA GLY A 43 21.27 28.57 -18.68
C GLY A 43 20.45 28.72 -19.98
N ARG A 44 19.54 27.79 -20.28
CA ARG A 44 18.71 27.81 -21.50
C ARG A 44 17.38 28.50 -21.22
N LEU A 45 16.85 29.21 -22.20
CA LEU A 45 15.48 29.75 -22.16
C LEU A 45 14.51 28.57 -22.29
N GLY A 46 13.87 28.20 -21.20
CA GLY A 46 13.00 27.04 -21.15
C GLY A 46 12.30 26.90 -19.80
N ALA A 47 11.19 26.17 -19.80
CA ALA A 47 10.38 25.97 -18.59
C ALA A 47 11.17 25.31 -17.46
N ARG A 48 10.86 25.69 -16.23
CA ARG A 48 11.29 24.99 -15.02
C ARG A 48 10.18 24.04 -14.59
N LEU A 49 10.50 22.75 -14.52
CA LEU A 49 9.59 21.72 -14.02
C LEU A 49 10.04 21.33 -12.61
N VAL A 50 9.13 21.42 -11.64
CA VAL A 50 9.37 21.03 -10.25
C VAL A 50 8.24 20.13 -9.80
N SER A 51 8.58 18.99 -9.20
CA SER A 51 7.59 18.13 -8.53
C SER A 51 7.34 18.68 -7.13
N MET A 52 6.08 18.99 -6.84
CA MET A 52 5.64 19.41 -5.51
C MET A 52 4.96 18.28 -4.74
N ARG A 53 5.13 17.01 -5.18
CA ARG A 53 4.44 15.85 -4.59
C ARG A 53 4.70 15.75 -3.08
N SER A 54 5.95 15.89 -2.65
CA SER A 54 6.32 15.83 -1.23
C SER A 54 5.67 16.90 -0.36
N GLN A 55 5.19 18.00 -0.94
CA GLN A 55 4.56 19.11 -0.21
C GLN A 55 3.03 19.17 -0.38
N LEU A 56 2.51 18.65 -1.49
CA LEU A 56 1.10 18.85 -1.89
C LEU A 56 0.29 17.56 -2.03
N ASP A 57 0.93 16.40 -2.21
CA ASP A 57 0.21 15.12 -2.30
C ASP A 57 -0.13 14.63 -0.88
N PRO A 58 -1.43 14.56 -0.50
CA PRO A 58 -1.83 14.14 0.84
C PRO A 58 -1.34 12.74 1.20
N LYS A 59 -1.21 11.83 0.21
CA LYS A 59 -0.71 10.47 0.46
C LYS A 59 0.78 10.48 0.80
N ALA A 60 1.57 11.23 0.02
CA ALA A 60 3.00 11.40 0.30
C ALA A 60 3.24 12.10 1.65
N LEU A 61 2.40 13.06 2.01
CA LEU A 61 2.47 13.73 3.33
C LEU A 61 2.12 12.77 4.48
N ALA A 62 1.11 11.91 4.31
CA ALA A 62 0.75 10.89 5.29
C ALA A 62 1.88 9.86 5.48
N GLU A 63 2.47 9.38 4.39
CA GLU A 63 3.65 8.50 4.40
C GLU A 63 4.83 9.13 5.15
N ALA A 64 5.19 10.37 4.80
CA ALA A 64 6.27 11.10 5.45
C ALA A 64 6.02 11.33 6.95
N SER A 65 4.76 11.55 7.35
CA SER A 65 4.38 11.74 8.76
C SER A 65 4.55 10.47 9.58
N VAL A 66 4.20 9.30 9.02
CA VAL A 66 4.42 8.00 9.67
C VAL A 66 5.92 7.72 9.80
N ASP A 67 6.69 7.91 8.74
CA ASP A 67 8.15 7.71 8.75
C ASP A 67 8.85 8.62 9.76
N LEU A 68 8.41 9.87 9.88
CA LEU A 68 8.95 10.82 10.84
C LEU A 68 8.77 10.34 12.28
N ASN A 69 7.62 9.74 12.62
CA ASN A 69 7.37 9.22 13.96
C ASN A 69 8.41 8.15 14.36
N LEU A 70 8.69 7.22 13.46
CA LEU A 70 9.69 6.17 13.67
C LEU A 70 11.12 6.74 13.72
N ARG A 71 11.44 7.72 12.88
CA ARG A 71 12.73 8.42 12.93
C ARG A 71 12.94 9.17 14.24
N LEU A 72 11.89 9.77 14.81
CA LEU A 72 11.97 10.43 16.10
C LEU A 72 12.28 9.44 17.24
N MET A 73 11.68 8.24 17.22
CA MET A 73 12.03 7.17 18.17
C MET A 73 13.51 6.78 18.03
N ARG A 74 13.99 6.60 16.79
CA ARG A 74 15.39 6.30 16.51
C ARG A 74 16.33 7.38 17.05
N TRP A 75 16.07 8.65 16.73
CA TRP A 75 16.95 9.76 17.12
C TRP A 75 16.98 10.01 18.62
N ARG A 76 15.85 9.81 19.32
CA ARG A 76 15.73 10.15 20.75
C ARG A 76 16.08 9.01 21.69
N LEU A 77 15.78 7.76 21.32
CA LEU A 77 15.79 6.63 22.25
C LEU A 77 16.70 5.49 21.79
N LEU A 78 16.62 5.10 20.51
CA LEU A 78 17.32 3.92 20.01
C LEU A 78 18.00 4.21 18.65
N PRO A 79 19.20 4.82 18.66
CA PRO A 79 19.90 5.22 17.42
C PRO A 79 20.17 4.07 16.45
N GLU A 80 20.31 2.84 16.99
CA GLU A 80 20.53 1.60 16.24
C GLU A 80 19.27 1.01 15.60
N LEU A 81 18.09 1.59 15.82
CA LEU A 81 16.86 1.13 15.20
C LEU A 81 16.93 1.26 13.67
N GLN A 82 16.84 0.14 12.96
CA GLN A 82 16.95 0.08 11.50
C GLN A 82 15.57 0.17 10.85
N THR A 83 14.98 1.37 10.86
CA THR A 83 13.64 1.68 10.33
C THR A 83 13.48 1.28 8.87
N GLU A 84 14.53 1.43 8.06
CA GLU A 84 14.52 1.10 6.63
C GLU A 84 14.37 -0.41 6.39
N ARG A 85 14.96 -1.24 7.27
CA ARG A 85 14.81 -2.70 7.16
C ARG A 85 13.40 -3.13 7.49
N LEU A 86 12.80 -2.55 8.54
CA LEU A 86 11.40 -2.83 8.89
C LEU A 86 10.46 -2.49 7.74
N ALA A 87 10.67 -1.35 7.07
CA ALA A 87 9.85 -0.94 5.92
C ALA A 87 10.02 -1.85 4.69
N ALA A 88 11.15 -2.53 4.56
CA ALA A 88 11.44 -3.46 3.46
C ALA A 88 11.01 -4.90 3.74
N LEU A 89 10.64 -5.25 4.98
CA LEU A 89 10.19 -6.60 5.33
C LEU A 89 8.86 -6.93 4.65
N ARG A 90 8.80 -8.12 4.07
CA ARG A 90 7.57 -8.73 3.57
C ARG A 90 7.05 -9.71 4.60
N CYS A 91 5.89 -9.41 5.17
CA CYS A 91 5.28 -10.22 6.22
C CYS A 91 4.08 -11.01 5.69
N LEU A 92 4.11 -12.33 5.82
CA LEU A 92 2.98 -13.21 5.55
C LEU A 92 2.21 -13.48 6.84
N LEU A 93 0.91 -13.19 6.85
CA LEU A 93 -0.01 -13.41 7.96
C LEU A 93 -0.95 -14.57 7.60
N ILE A 94 -0.70 -15.74 8.18
CA ILE A 94 -1.54 -16.93 7.99
C ILE A 94 -2.62 -16.92 9.07
N GLY A 95 -3.79 -16.42 8.69
CA GLY A 95 -4.93 -16.14 9.55
C GLY A 95 -5.25 -14.64 9.59
N ALA A 96 -6.45 -14.27 9.15
CA ALA A 96 -7.01 -12.91 9.22
C ALA A 96 -8.07 -12.81 10.33
N GLY A 97 -7.89 -13.58 11.41
CA GLY A 97 -8.70 -13.52 12.62
C GLY A 97 -8.27 -12.38 13.56
N THR A 98 -8.62 -12.49 14.85
CA THR A 98 -8.32 -11.45 15.85
C THR A 98 -6.83 -11.16 15.96
N LEU A 99 -6.00 -12.21 15.95
CA LEU A 99 -4.54 -12.07 15.93
C LEU A 99 -4.07 -11.39 14.64
N GLY A 100 -4.51 -11.87 13.48
CA GLY A 100 -4.16 -11.31 12.16
C GLY A 100 -4.42 -9.81 12.06
N CYS A 101 -5.62 -9.36 12.47
CA CYS A 101 -5.96 -7.94 12.44
C CYS A 101 -5.03 -7.10 13.33
N ASN A 102 -4.77 -7.54 14.56
CA ASN A 102 -3.97 -6.76 15.50
C ASN A 102 -2.48 -6.78 15.17
N VAL A 103 -1.95 -7.93 14.72
CA VAL A 103 -0.57 -8.03 14.23
C VAL A 103 -0.37 -7.13 13.01
N ALA A 104 -1.28 -7.13 12.05
CA ALA A 104 -1.19 -6.24 10.89
C ALA A 104 -1.14 -4.76 11.27
N ARG A 105 -2.00 -4.33 12.22
CA ARG A 105 -1.99 -2.95 12.74
C ARG A 105 -0.70 -2.62 13.46
N ALA A 106 -0.14 -3.55 14.23
CA ALA A 106 1.15 -3.36 14.88
C ALA A 106 2.29 -3.25 13.85
N LEU A 107 2.32 -4.12 12.83
CA LEU A 107 3.31 -4.10 11.75
C LEU A 107 3.28 -2.76 10.99
N MET A 108 2.09 -2.27 10.62
CA MET A 108 1.94 -0.94 10.02
C MET A 108 2.49 0.17 10.91
N GLY A 109 2.20 0.12 12.22
CA GLY A 109 2.70 1.08 13.20
C GLY A 109 4.24 1.10 13.30
N TRP A 110 4.88 -0.05 13.08
CA TRP A 110 6.33 -0.20 13.03
C TRP A 110 6.95 0.08 11.64
N GLY A 111 6.13 0.52 10.68
CA GLY A 111 6.58 0.95 9.37
C GLY A 111 6.65 -0.15 8.31
N VAL A 112 6.23 -1.38 8.62
CA VAL A 112 6.13 -2.46 7.62
C VAL A 112 5.12 -2.08 6.55
N ARG A 113 5.50 -2.28 5.28
CA ARG A 113 4.70 -1.86 4.13
C ARG A 113 4.06 -3.04 3.40
N ASP A 114 4.77 -4.15 3.27
CA ASP A 114 4.30 -5.33 2.53
C ASP A 114 3.70 -6.37 3.48
N ILE A 115 2.37 -6.53 3.42
CA ILE A 115 1.62 -7.45 4.29
C ILE A 115 0.71 -8.33 3.43
N THR A 116 0.87 -9.64 3.51
CA THR A 116 0.01 -10.57 2.78
C THR A 116 -0.82 -11.39 3.75
N PHE A 117 -2.14 -11.43 3.55
CA PHE A 117 -3.05 -12.25 4.34
C PHE A 117 -3.39 -13.55 3.63
N VAL A 118 -3.46 -14.64 4.40
CA VAL A 118 -4.00 -15.94 3.98
C VAL A 118 -5.11 -16.33 4.95
N ASP A 119 -6.34 -16.49 4.46
CA ASP A 119 -7.47 -16.97 5.26
C ASP A 119 -8.54 -17.55 4.32
N GLY A 120 -9.07 -18.73 4.65
CA GLY A 120 -10.11 -19.39 3.85
C GLY A 120 -11.54 -19.06 4.29
N GLY A 121 -11.72 -18.17 5.28
CA GLY A 121 -13.01 -17.82 5.84
C GLY A 121 -13.57 -16.50 5.32
N ALA A 122 -14.89 -16.35 5.41
CA ALA A 122 -15.59 -15.09 5.19
C ALA A 122 -15.88 -14.35 6.51
N VAL A 123 -16.02 -13.03 6.45
CA VAL A 123 -16.41 -12.21 7.61
C VAL A 123 -17.83 -12.61 8.04
N SER A 124 -18.04 -12.75 9.34
CA SER A 124 -19.32 -13.09 9.99
C SER A 124 -19.75 -11.97 10.94
N HIS A 125 -21.04 -11.89 11.27
CA HIS A 125 -21.60 -10.81 12.12
C HIS A 125 -20.89 -10.61 13.46
N SER A 126 -20.36 -11.67 14.05
CA SER A 126 -19.66 -11.58 15.33
C SER A 126 -18.21 -11.07 15.18
N ASN A 127 -17.64 -11.05 13.97
CA ASN A 127 -16.24 -10.71 13.74
C ASN A 127 -15.89 -9.24 13.99
N PRO A 128 -16.63 -8.23 13.49
CA PRO A 128 -16.21 -6.82 13.56
C PRO A 128 -15.87 -6.32 14.96
N VAL A 129 -16.58 -6.81 15.99
CA VAL A 129 -16.31 -6.40 17.39
C VAL A 129 -15.01 -6.98 17.97
N ARG A 130 -14.42 -8.00 17.35
CA ARG A 130 -13.18 -8.67 17.80
C ARG A 130 -12.05 -8.67 16.78
N GLN A 131 -12.32 -8.30 15.54
CA GLN A 131 -11.38 -8.32 14.40
C GLN A 131 -11.32 -6.91 13.81
N SER A 132 -10.31 -6.14 14.26
CA SER A 132 -10.21 -4.68 14.13
C SER A 132 -9.98 -4.15 12.70
N LEU A 133 -10.04 -5.01 11.68
CA LEU A 133 -9.98 -4.66 10.27
C LEU A 133 -11.34 -4.80 9.55
N PHE A 134 -12.35 -5.36 10.21
CA PHE A 134 -13.66 -5.58 9.60
C PHE A 134 -14.72 -4.65 10.18
N THR A 135 -15.66 -4.28 9.35
CA THR A 135 -16.84 -3.48 9.69
C THR A 135 -18.11 -4.33 9.54
N TYR A 136 -19.24 -3.80 10.01
CA TYR A 136 -20.54 -4.43 9.78
C TYR A 136 -20.84 -4.62 8.29
N ALA A 137 -20.42 -3.69 7.43
CA ALA A 137 -20.65 -3.80 6.00
C ALA A 137 -20.00 -5.04 5.38
N ASP A 138 -18.86 -5.50 5.94
CA ASP A 138 -18.12 -6.64 5.39
C ASP A 138 -18.80 -8.01 5.66
N CYS A 139 -19.79 -8.06 6.56
CA CYS A 139 -20.48 -9.31 6.94
C CYS A 139 -21.89 -9.49 6.36
N VAL A 140 -22.45 -8.47 5.70
CA VAL A 140 -23.83 -8.48 5.20
C VAL A 140 -23.85 -8.92 3.73
N ALA A 141 -24.88 -9.68 3.33
CA ALA A 141 -25.08 -10.06 1.92
C ALA A 141 -25.76 -8.92 1.12
N PRO A 142 -25.49 -8.80 -0.19
CA PRO A 142 -24.64 -9.67 -1.03
C PRO A 142 -23.12 -9.41 -0.91
N GLU A 143 -22.70 -8.37 -0.19
CA GLU A 143 -21.29 -7.94 -0.10
C GLU A 143 -20.43 -8.74 0.88
N ARG A 144 -20.90 -9.89 1.40
CA ARG A 144 -20.15 -10.66 2.40
C ARG A 144 -18.76 -11.01 1.87
N ARG A 145 -17.72 -10.49 2.54
CA ARG A 145 -16.36 -10.53 2.02
C ARG A 145 -15.54 -11.70 2.56
N ALA A 146 -14.64 -12.23 1.74
CA ALA A 146 -13.55 -13.08 2.20
C ALA A 146 -12.63 -12.29 3.15
N LYS A 147 -12.26 -12.87 4.29
CA LYS A 147 -11.48 -12.19 5.34
C LYS A 147 -10.14 -11.70 4.83
N ALA A 148 -9.42 -12.53 4.07
CA ALA A 148 -8.10 -12.18 3.55
C ALA A 148 -8.15 -10.92 2.67
N LEU A 149 -9.13 -10.84 1.75
CA LEU A 149 -9.32 -9.69 0.87
C LEU A 149 -9.79 -8.45 1.64
N ALA A 150 -10.77 -8.61 2.54
CA ALA A 150 -11.26 -7.51 3.35
C ALA A 150 -10.16 -6.92 4.26
N ALA A 151 -9.31 -7.77 4.82
CA ALA A 151 -8.20 -7.33 5.68
C ALA A 151 -7.14 -6.55 4.89
N ALA A 152 -6.80 -7.03 3.69
CA ALA A 152 -5.87 -6.33 2.81
C ALA A 152 -6.40 -4.95 2.42
N ASP A 153 -7.66 -4.86 2.02
CA ASP A 153 -8.29 -3.58 1.66
C ASP A 153 -8.40 -2.62 2.84
N ALA A 154 -8.71 -3.13 4.03
CA ALA A 154 -8.72 -2.32 5.25
C ALA A 154 -7.34 -1.75 5.56
N VAL A 155 -6.28 -2.55 5.44
CA VAL A 155 -4.89 -2.09 5.63
C VAL A 155 -4.51 -1.00 4.61
N ASN A 156 -4.81 -1.22 3.33
CA ASN A 156 -4.57 -0.23 2.27
C ASN A 156 -5.40 1.05 2.45
N GLY A 157 -6.61 0.92 3.03
CA GLY A 157 -7.48 2.05 3.36
C GLY A 157 -7.01 2.84 4.60
N ILE A 158 -6.37 2.19 5.57
CA ILE A 158 -5.81 2.84 6.77
C ILE A 158 -4.56 3.63 6.43
N PHE A 159 -3.63 3.03 5.66
CA PHE A 159 -2.36 3.66 5.35
C PHE A 159 -2.06 3.60 3.84
N PRO A 160 -2.04 4.76 3.14
CA PRO A 160 -1.85 4.79 1.68
C PRO A 160 -0.54 4.20 1.16
N GLY A 161 0.51 4.18 2.00
CA GLY A 161 1.80 3.58 1.65
C GLY A 161 1.90 2.08 1.94
N ALA A 162 0.83 1.46 2.46
CA ALA A 162 0.75 0.02 2.62
C ALA A 162 0.61 -0.65 1.25
N ARG A 163 1.17 -1.85 1.15
CA ARG A 163 1.07 -2.76 0.01
C ARG A 163 0.54 -4.08 0.52
N ALA A 164 -0.74 -4.09 0.88
CA ALA A 164 -1.38 -5.28 1.40
C ALA A 164 -2.09 -6.07 0.30
N SER A 165 -1.98 -7.40 0.37
CA SER A 165 -2.65 -8.35 -0.51
C SER A 165 -3.32 -9.47 0.30
N GLY A 166 -4.35 -10.10 -0.26
CA GLY A 166 -5.11 -11.16 0.40
C GLY A 166 -5.33 -12.35 -0.52
N TYR A 167 -5.17 -13.56 0.03
CA TYR A 167 -5.43 -14.82 -0.66
C TYR A 167 -6.45 -15.64 0.12
N GLU A 168 -7.59 -15.91 -0.53
CA GLU A 168 -8.57 -16.85 -0.01
C GLU A 168 -8.04 -18.27 -0.22
N LEU A 169 -7.48 -18.82 0.85
CA LEU A 169 -6.75 -20.08 0.81
C LEU A 169 -6.94 -20.82 2.14
N VAL A 170 -7.47 -22.04 2.05
CA VAL A 170 -7.60 -22.94 3.20
C VAL A 170 -6.27 -23.68 3.38
N VAL A 171 -5.71 -23.62 4.58
CA VAL A 171 -4.50 -24.37 4.92
C VAL A 171 -4.88 -25.82 5.23
N PRO A 172 -4.36 -26.82 4.48
CA PRO A 172 -4.66 -28.23 4.75
C PRO A 172 -4.21 -28.64 6.14
N MET A 173 -5.12 -29.26 6.90
CA MET A 173 -4.88 -29.71 8.26
C MET A 173 -4.56 -31.21 8.27
N PRO A 174 -3.51 -31.65 8.99
CA PRO A 174 -3.26 -33.08 9.19
C PRO A 174 -4.46 -33.73 9.90
N GLY A 175 -4.69 -35.01 9.58
CA GLY A 175 -5.78 -35.81 10.17
C GLY A 175 -7.17 -35.59 9.57
N HIS A 176 -7.34 -34.62 8.66
CA HIS A 176 -8.59 -34.44 7.93
C HIS A 176 -8.54 -35.22 6.60
N PRO A 177 -9.53 -36.08 6.31
CA PRO A 177 -9.56 -36.83 5.06
C PRO A 177 -9.78 -35.88 3.88
N VAL A 178 -9.04 -36.08 2.81
CA VAL A 178 -9.22 -35.37 1.53
C VAL A 178 -10.01 -36.29 0.60
N ALA A 179 -11.17 -35.83 0.12
CA ALA A 179 -11.94 -36.61 -0.83
C ALA A 179 -11.18 -36.73 -2.17
N ASN A 180 -11.38 -37.82 -2.91
CA ASN A 180 -10.66 -38.06 -4.18
C ASN A 180 -10.85 -36.91 -5.20
N GLY A 181 -11.97 -36.19 -5.17
CA GLY A 181 -12.23 -35.04 -6.04
C GLY A 181 -11.57 -33.73 -5.59
N GLU A 182 -11.00 -33.68 -4.39
CA GLU A 182 -10.40 -32.47 -3.79
C GLU A 182 -8.87 -32.52 -3.80
N LEU A 183 -8.28 -33.66 -4.17
CA LEU A 183 -6.84 -33.88 -4.12
C LEU A 183 -6.05 -32.81 -4.90
N ASP A 184 -6.49 -32.49 -6.11
CA ASP A 184 -5.82 -31.50 -6.96
C ASP A 184 -5.95 -30.09 -6.40
N ALA A 185 -7.10 -29.74 -5.83
CA ALA A 185 -7.32 -28.46 -5.16
C ALA A 185 -6.43 -28.32 -3.92
N VAL A 186 -6.30 -29.38 -3.12
CA VAL A 186 -5.39 -29.40 -1.96
C VAL A 186 -3.94 -29.28 -2.41
N ARG A 187 -3.51 -29.98 -3.47
CA ARG A 187 -2.16 -29.85 -4.03
C ARG A 187 -1.87 -28.43 -4.49
N ALA A 188 -2.82 -27.81 -5.20
CA ALA A 188 -2.70 -26.42 -5.62
C ALA A 188 -2.63 -25.45 -4.43
N ALA A 189 -3.40 -25.70 -3.38
CA ALA A 189 -3.37 -24.90 -2.16
C ALA A 189 -2.01 -25.01 -1.42
N VAL A 190 -1.44 -26.21 -1.33
CA VAL A 190 -0.10 -26.42 -0.76
C VAL A 190 0.96 -25.70 -1.59
N ALA A 191 0.95 -25.86 -2.93
CA ALA A 191 1.90 -25.19 -3.81
C ALA A 191 1.79 -23.67 -3.67
N ARG A 192 0.56 -23.14 -3.60
CA ARG A 192 0.36 -21.70 -3.44
C ARG A 192 0.85 -21.18 -2.09
N LEU A 193 0.61 -21.93 -1.01
CA LEU A 193 1.13 -21.59 0.31
C LEU A 193 2.68 -21.61 0.30
N GLU A 194 3.28 -22.58 -0.38
CA GLU A 194 4.72 -22.70 -0.53
C GLU A 194 5.33 -21.48 -1.22
N GLU A 195 4.77 -21.07 -2.36
CA GLU A 195 5.17 -19.85 -3.10
C GLU A 195 5.07 -18.60 -2.22
N LEU A 196 4.01 -18.49 -1.42
CA LEU A 196 3.84 -17.37 -0.50
C LEU A 196 4.90 -17.38 0.60
N VAL A 197 5.23 -18.54 1.17
CA VAL A 197 6.31 -18.65 2.17
C VAL A 197 7.66 -18.25 1.56
N ASP A 198 7.97 -18.68 0.34
CA ASP A 198 9.20 -18.30 -0.36
C ASP A 198 9.30 -16.80 -0.61
N ALA A 199 8.18 -16.18 -1.00
CA ALA A 199 8.10 -14.77 -1.36
C ALA A 199 8.15 -13.81 -0.16
N HIS A 200 8.11 -14.29 1.08
CA HIS A 200 8.10 -13.44 2.29
C HIS A 200 9.31 -13.69 3.17
N ASP A 201 9.64 -12.69 4.01
CA ASP A 201 10.83 -12.71 4.86
C ASP A 201 10.49 -13.22 6.28
N ALA A 202 9.28 -12.92 6.76
CA ALA A 202 8.76 -13.41 8.03
C ALA A 202 7.33 -13.94 7.86
N VAL A 203 7.01 -15.03 8.54
CA VAL A 203 5.71 -15.71 8.47
C VAL A 203 5.10 -15.82 9.86
N PHE A 204 3.92 -15.25 10.03
CA PHE A 204 3.16 -15.29 11.27
C PHE A 204 2.10 -16.37 11.20
N LEU A 205 2.12 -17.29 12.17
CA LEU A 205 1.18 -18.41 12.25
C LEU A 205 0.07 -18.06 13.23
N LEU A 206 -1.04 -17.53 12.70
CA LEU A 206 -2.11 -16.87 13.44
C LEU A 206 -3.47 -17.57 13.29
N THR A 207 -3.46 -18.82 12.84
CA THR A 207 -4.65 -19.67 12.76
C THR A 207 -5.11 -20.10 14.15
N ASP A 208 -6.34 -20.58 14.27
CA ASP A 208 -7.02 -20.93 15.52
C ASP A 208 -6.65 -22.31 16.07
N THR A 209 -6.36 -23.28 15.20
CA THR A 209 -6.04 -24.66 15.62
C THR A 209 -4.54 -24.97 15.57
N ARG A 210 -4.11 -26.01 16.30
CA ARG A 210 -2.72 -26.49 16.23
C ARG A 210 -2.43 -27.15 14.88
N GLU A 211 -3.39 -27.90 14.37
CA GLU A 211 -3.32 -28.69 13.14
C GLU A 211 -3.07 -27.77 11.93
N SER A 212 -3.78 -26.65 11.85
CA SER A 212 -3.59 -25.67 10.77
C SER A 212 -2.23 -24.99 10.78
N ARG A 213 -1.51 -24.97 11.92
CA ARG A 213 -0.14 -24.41 11.99
C ARG A 213 0.94 -25.39 11.54
N TRP A 214 0.64 -26.69 11.46
CA TRP A 214 1.63 -27.72 11.17
C TRP A 214 2.31 -27.53 9.81
N LEU A 215 1.53 -27.44 8.73
CA LEU A 215 2.08 -27.31 7.37
C LEU A 215 2.85 -25.99 7.20
N PRO A 216 2.31 -24.81 7.56
CA PRO A 216 3.08 -23.57 7.54
C PRO A 216 4.39 -23.62 8.33
N ALA A 217 4.39 -24.20 9.54
CA ALA A 217 5.59 -24.32 10.36
C ALA A 217 6.63 -25.24 9.70
N LEU A 218 6.19 -26.36 9.12
CA LEU A 218 7.05 -27.27 8.38
C LEU A 218 7.70 -26.57 7.17
N LEU A 219 6.91 -25.82 6.39
CA LEU A 219 7.41 -25.07 5.24
C LEU A 219 8.44 -24.01 5.65
N CYS A 220 8.16 -23.28 6.75
CA CYS A 220 9.10 -22.28 7.25
C CYS A 220 10.41 -22.93 7.71
N ALA A 221 10.34 -24.06 8.43
CA ALA A 221 11.53 -24.79 8.86
C ALA A 221 12.33 -25.34 7.67
N ALA A 222 11.66 -25.86 6.64
CA ALA A 222 12.31 -26.38 5.44
C ALA A 222 12.99 -25.30 4.57
N LYS A 223 12.46 -24.07 4.61
CA LYS A 223 12.93 -22.94 3.78
C LYS A 223 13.72 -21.89 4.53
N ASP A 224 14.10 -22.18 5.78
CA ASP A 224 14.83 -21.27 6.68
C ASP A 224 14.16 -19.88 6.81
N LYS A 225 12.83 -19.88 6.99
CA LYS A 225 12.03 -18.66 7.17
C LYS A 225 11.76 -18.41 8.65
N LEU A 226 11.79 -17.14 9.05
CA LEU A 226 11.42 -16.73 10.40
C LEU A 226 9.92 -16.98 10.61
N ALA A 227 9.59 -18.00 11.40
CA ALA A 227 8.23 -18.31 11.81
C ALA A 227 7.93 -17.71 13.20
N ILE A 228 6.82 -16.97 13.31
CA ILE A 228 6.35 -16.37 14.56
C ILE A 228 4.97 -16.96 14.88
N PRO A 229 4.90 -18.01 15.73
CA PRO A 229 3.63 -18.58 16.15
C PRO A 229 2.98 -17.74 17.25
N ALA A 230 1.67 -17.52 17.13
CA ALA A 230 0.87 -16.97 18.22
C ALA A 230 -0.42 -17.78 18.37
N ALA A 231 -0.76 -18.11 19.61
CA ALA A 231 -1.92 -18.91 19.98
C ALA A 231 -2.65 -18.28 21.16
N LEU A 232 -3.98 -18.44 21.19
CA LEU A 232 -4.87 -18.02 22.28
C LEU A 232 -5.75 -19.21 22.69
#